data_AF-A0A496ZZC0-F1
#
_entry.id   AF-A0A496ZZC0-F1
#
_cell.length_a   1.000
_cell.length_b   1.000
_cell.length_c   1.000
_cell.angle_alpha   90.00
_cell.angle_beta   90.00
_cell.angle_gamma   90.00
#
_symmetry.space_group_name_H-M   'P 1'
#
loop_
_entity.id
_entity.type
_entity.pdbx_description
1 polymer ?
#
loop_
_entity_poly.entity_id
_entity_poly.type
_entity_poly.pdbx_seq_one_letter_code
_entity_poly.pdbx_strand_id
1 'polypeptide(L)'
;MRAILEHLDALREDFNRQMAEFARRQDTFEQRMEALREDFNRQMAEFARRQEEYSQRMAEFARRQDAFDQRMEALREDFNRAFTEFGRRLDEHIRRVESHISAIGARWGVMAEEAFRAGLASILDDRVGMKVERFWQVDTEGKVFGRPDKVGGG
;
A
#
# COMPACT_ATOMS: atom_id res chain seq x y z
N MET A 1 -50.69 24.27 80.22
CA MET A 1 -50.04 25.39 79.50
C MET A 1 -48.52 25.28 79.50
N ARG A 2 -47.85 25.06 80.64
CA ARG A 2 -46.38 24.90 80.72
C ARG A 2 -45.81 23.73 79.89
N ALA A 3 -46.39 22.54 80.03
CA ALA A 3 -45.97 21.35 79.26
C ALA A 3 -46.12 21.48 77.73
N ILE A 4 -47.08 22.29 77.26
CA ILE A 4 -47.28 22.55 75.83
C ILE A 4 -46.18 23.47 75.30
N LEU A 5 -45.78 24.49 76.07
CA LEU A 5 -44.68 25.38 75.72
C LEU A 5 -43.34 24.63 75.69
N GLU A 6 -43.08 23.78 76.69
CA GLU A 6 -41.87 22.92 76.72
C GLU A 6 -41.80 21.97 75.52
N HIS A 7 -42.94 21.40 75.09
CA HIS A 7 -42.98 20.54 73.91
C HIS A 7 -42.76 21.31 72.60
N LEU A 8 -43.28 22.54 72.50
CA LEU A 8 -43.03 23.41 71.34
C LEU A 8 -41.58 23.88 71.27
N ASP A 9 -40.95 24.18 72.41
CA ASP A 9 -39.53 24.54 72.47
C ASP A 9 -38.65 23.36 72.06
N ALA A 10 -38.94 22.15 72.56
CA ALA A 10 -38.24 20.92 72.15
C ALA A 10 -38.39 20.65 70.64
N LEU A 11 -39.60 20.80 70.08
CA LEU A 11 -39.84 20.63 68.65
C LEU A 11 -39.08 21.66 67.82
N ARG A 12 -38.99 22.90 68.29
CA ARG A 12 -38.23 23.96 67.63
C ARG A 12 -36.73 23.68 67.67
N GLU A 13 -36.20 23.19 68.78
CA GLU A 13 -34.80 22.80 68.90
C GLU A 13 -34.45 21.61 67.99
N ASP A 14 -35.29 20.59 67.94
CA ASP A 14 -35.11 19.44 67.04
C ASP A 14 -35.20 19.84 65.57
N PHE A 15 -36.16 20.70 65.21
CA PHE A 15 -36.27 21.25 63.85
C PHE A 15 -35.03 22.06 63.46
N ASN A 16 -34.56 22.95 64.36
CA ASN A 16 -33.33 23.71 64.12
C ASN A 16 -32.11 22.80 63.95
N ARG A 17 -32.02 21.71 64.72
CA ARG A 17 -30.95 20.72 64.59
C ARG A 17 -31.00 20.01 63.25
N GLN A 18 -32.18 19.57 62.81
CA GLN A 18 -32.37 18.94 61.50
C GLN A 18 -32.05 19.89 60.35
N MET A 19 -32.47 21.15 60.43
CA MET A 19 -32.15 22.17 59.43
C MET A 19 -30.64 22.45 59.35
N ALA A 20 -29.96 22.52 60.50
CA ALA A 20 -28.51 22.68 60.53
C ALA A 20 -27.77 21.47 59.93
N GLU A 21 -28.26 20.24 60.18
CA GLU A 21 -27.70 19.04 59.56
C GLU A 21 -27.96 19.00 58.04
N PHE A 22 -29.16 19.40 57.60
CA PHE A 22 -29.51 19.50 56.19
C PHE A 22 -28.63 20.51 55.46
N ALA A 23 -28.43 21.71 56.03
CA ALA A 23 -27.54 22.72 55.48
C ALA A 23 -26.11 22.18 55.29
N ARG A 24 -25.55 21.52 56.32
CA ARG A 24 -24.22 20.88 56.20
C ARG A 24 -24.18 19.83 55.11
N ARG A 25 -25.23 19.01 54.96
CA ARG A 25 -25.31 18.01 53.89
C ARG A 25 -25.36 18.67 52.52
N GLN A 26 -26.11 19.77 52.37
CA GLN A 26 -26.13 20.55 51.12
C GLN A 26 -24.75 21.14 50.81
N ASP A 27 -24.07 21.76 51.77
CA ASP A 27 -22.73 22.31 51.56
C ASP A 27 -21.75 21.22 51.09
N THR A 28 -21.76 20.04 51.74
CA THR A 28 -20.91 18.92 51.31
C THR A 28 -21.27 18.38 49.93
N PHE A 29 -22.56 18.43 49.56
CA PHE A 29 -23.02 18.01 48.25
C PHE A 29 -22.59 19.00 47.16
N GLU A 30 -22.71 20.30 47.41
CA GLU A 30 -22.25 21.35 46.50
C GLU A 30 -20.75 21.27 46.25
N GLN A 31 -19.95 21.09 47.31
CA GLN A 31 -18.50 20.89 47.18
C GLN A 31 -18.16 19.66 46.32
N ARG A 32 -18.88 18.55 46.50
CA ARG A 32 -18.68 17.34 45.67
C ARG A 32 -19.06 17.58 44.22
N MET A 33 -20.14 18.32 43.98
CA MET A 33 -20.59 18.66 42.61
C MET A 33 -19.60 19.59 41.91
N GLU A 34 -19.00 20.53 42.63
CA GLU A 34 -17.96 21.41 42.11
C GLU A 34 -16.69 20.62 41.75
N ALA A 35 -16.21 19.77 42.66
CA ALA A 35 -15.07 18.89 42.39
C ALA A 35 -15.32 17.98 41.17
N LEU A 36 -16.53 17.40 41.06
CA LEU A 36 -16.88 16.55 39.92
C LEU A 36 -16.91 17.33 38.59
N ARG A 37 -17.39 18.58 38.61
CA ARG A 37 -17.36 19.46 37.44
C ARG A 37 -15.95 19.81 37.02
N GLU A 38 -15.07 20.12 37.98
CA GLU A 38 -13.66 20.40 37.70
C GLU A 38 -12.95 19.18 37.08
N ASP A 39 -13.14 18.00 37.66
CA ASP A 39 -12.57 16.75 37.15
C ASP A 39 -13.10 16.43 35.75
N PHE A 40 -14.41 16.60 35.53
CA PHE A 40 -15.02 16.38 34.22
C PHE A 40 -14.46 17.36 33.17
N ASN A 41 -14.35 18.65 33.51
CA ASN A 41 -13.80 19.66 32.62
C ASN A 41 -12.33 19.36 32.28
N ARG A 42 -11.54 18.89 33.25
CA ARG A 42 -10.15 18.47 33.03
C ARG A 42 -10.07 17.29 32.07
N GLN A 43 -10.88 16.26 32.28
CA GLN A 43 -10.92 15.09 31.40
C GLN A 43 -11.36 15.44 29.98
N MET A 44 -12.35 16.32 29.83
CA MET A 44 -12.80 16.79 28.52
C MET A 44 -11.72 17.58 27.79
N ALA A 45 -10.95 18.41 28.49
CA ALA A 45 -9.83 19.14 27.91
C ALA A 45 -8.71 18.19 27.46
N GLU A 46 -8.38 17.17 28.26
CA GLU A 46 -7.41 16.14 27.87
C GLU A 46 -7.88 15.32 26.68
N PHE A 47 -9.16 14.94 26.64
CA PHE A 47 -9.76 14.23 25.53
C PHE A 47 -9.69 15.04 24.24
N ALA A 48 -10.04 16.32 24.29
CA ALA A 48 -9.96 17.23 23.15
C ALA A 48 -8.52 17.34 22.60
N ARG A 49 -7.53 17.50 23.48
CA ARG A 49 -6.11 17.53 23.10
C ARG A 49 -5.68 16.23 22.43
N ARG A 50 -6.04 15.09 23.03
CA ARG A 50 -5.70 13.77 22.47
C ARG A 50 -6.37 13.57 21.11
N GLN A 51 -7.62 14.00 20.94
CA GLN A 51 -8.33 13.92 19.67
C GLN A 51 -7.65 14.78 18.60
N GLU A 52 -7.18 15.98 18.95
CA GLU A 52 -6.42 16.83 18.04
C GLU A 52 -5.09 16.18 17.63
N GLU A 53 -4.33 15.63 18.58
CA GLU A 53 -3.08 14.90 18.29
C GLU A 53 -3.32 13.70 17.36
N TYR A 54 -4.38 12.93 17.60
CA TYR A 54 -4.75 11.82 16.71
C TYR A 54 -5.10 12.31 15.31
N SER A 55 -5.86 13.40 15.20
CA SER A 55 -6.21 14.00 13.91
C SER A 55 -4.96 14.44 13.14
N GLN A 56 -4.02 15.11 13.82
CA GLN A 56 -2.74 15.52 13.23
C GLN A 56 -1.90 14.33 12.76
N ARG A 57 -1.78 13.28 13.58
CA ARG A 57 -1.07 12.04 13.21
C ARG A 57 -1.70 11.36 12.00
N MET A 58 -3.03 11.32 11.93
CA MET A 58 -3.72 10.75 10.78
C MET A 58 -3.50 11.56 9.52
N ALA A 59 -3.52 12.89 9.61
CA ALA A 59 -3.20 13.75 8.48
C ALA A 59 -1.75 13.57 7.99
N GLU A 60 -0.79 13.44 8.91
CA GLU A 60 0.60 13.15 8.55
C GLU A 60 0.76 11.77 7.88
N PHE A 61 0.09 10.75 8.43
CA PHE A 61 0.08 9.41 7.86
C PHE A 61 -0.49 9.41 6.43
N ALA A 62 -1.63 10.09 6.22
CA ALA A 62 -2.23 10.23 4.89
C ALA A 62 -1.26 10.88 3.90
N ARG A 63 -0.61 11.98 4.28
CA ARG A 63 0.39 12.65 3.42
C ARG A 63 1.58 11.74 3.09
N ARG A 64 2.06 10.97 4.06
CA ARG A 64 3.14 10.00 3.85
C ARG A 64 2.72 8.90 2.88
N GLN A 65 1.48 8.43 2.99
CA GLN A 65 0.94 7.42 2.10
C GLN A 65 0.79 7.95 0.67
N ASP A 66 0.24 9.16 0.49
CA ASP A 66 0.16 9.81 -0.82
C ASP A 66 1.55 9.97 -1.47
N ALA A 67 2.55 10.39 -0.69
CA ALA A 67 3.93 10.54 -1.18
C ALA A 67 4.57 9.19 -1.54
N PHE A 68 4.24 8.13 -0.80
CA PHE A 68 4.69 6.77 -1.10
C PHE A 68 4.06 6.26 -2.40
N ASP A 69 2.75 6.45 -2.56
CA ASP A 69 2.03 6.02 -3.76
C ASP A 69 2.55 6.73 -5.01
N GLN A 70 2.81 8.05 -4.93
CA GLN A 70 3.45 8.79 -6.02
C GLN A 70 4.83 8.25 -6.38
N ARG A 71 5.66 7.91 -5.39
CA ARG A 71 6.99 7.31 -5.64
C ARG A 71 6.89 5.93 -6.27
N MET A 72 5.92 5.12 -5.84
CA MET A 72 5.70 3.80 -6.40
C MET A 72 5.22 3.87 -7.85
N GLU A 73 4.37 4.84 -8.18
CA GLU A 73 3.93 5.05 -9.56
C GLU A 73 5.09 5.52 -10.44
N ALA A 74 5.88 6.49 -10.00
CA ALA A 74 7.09 6.92 -10.73
C ALA A 74 8.07 5.75 -10.95
N LEU A 75 8.30 4.93 -9.93
CA LEU A 75 9.19 3.76 -10.06
C LEU A 75 8.63 2.72 -11.06
N ARG A 76 7.31 2.53 -11.11
CA ARG A 76 6.65 1.66 -12.09
C ARG A 76 6.81 2.20 -13.50
N GLU A 77 6.60 3.50 -13.70
CA GLU A 77 6.78 4.14 -15.00
C GLU A 77 8.23 4.02 -15.49
N ASP A 78 9.20 4.32 -14.63
CA ASP A 78 10.63 4.19 -14.92
C ASP A 78 11.01 2.74 -15.26
N PHE A 79 10.51 1.78 -14.47
CA PHE A 79 10.73 0.36 -14.72
C PHE A 79 10.14 -0.07 -16.06
N ASN A 80 8.89 0.29 -16.36
CA ASN A 80 8.23 -0.04 -17.63
C ASN A 80 8.98 0.56 -18.82
N ARG A 81 9.46 1.80 -18.71
CA ARG A 81 10.26 2.44 -19.74
C ARG A 81 11.59 1.72 -19.95
N ALA A 82 12.32 1.44 -18.88
CA ALA A 82 13.59 0.72 -18.94
C ALA A 82 13.42 -0.68 -19.53
N PHE A 83 12.36 -1.39 -19.14
CA PHE A 83 12.03 -2.72 -19.66
C PHE A 83 11.69 -2.68 -21.15
N THR A 84 10.91 -1.68 -21.58
CA THR A 84 10.57 -1.48 -23.00
C THR A 84 11.81 -1.18 -23.84
N GLU A 85 12.69 -0.29 -23.37
CA GLU A 85 13.95 0.00 -24.06
C GLU A 85 14.88 -1.21 -24.12
N PHE A 86 14.95 -1.99 -23.05
CA PHE A 86 15.70 -3.23 -23.00
C PHE A 86 15.18 -4.25 -24.02
N GLY A 87 13.87 -4.48 -24.07
CA GLY A 87 13.24 -5.35 -25.06
C GLY A 87 13.56 -4.91 -26.49
N ARG A 88 13.46 -3.60 -26.78
CA ARG A 88 13.79 -3.04 -28.09
C ARG A 88 15.26 -3.30 -28.48
N ARG A 89 16.20 -3.14 -27.54
CA ARG A 89 17.63 -3.40 -27.78
C ARG A 89 17.92 -4.90 -27.98
N LEU A 90 17.22 -5.77 -27.25
CA LEU A 90 17.32 -7.20 -27.44
C LEU A 90 16.83 -7.61 -28.85
N ASP A 91 15.68 -7.10 -29.29
CA ASP A 91 15.16 -7.36 -30.64
C ASP A 91 16.14 -6.91 -31.73
N GLU A 92 16.75 -5.74 -31.57
CA GLU A 92 17.79 -5.25 -32.49
C GLU A 92 19.01 -6.17 -32.54
N HIS A 93 19.47 -6.67 -31.39
CA HIS A 93 20.57 -7.62 -31.34
C HIS A 93 20.21 -8.97 -31.98
N ILE A 94 19.01 -9.48 -31.71
CA ILE A 94 18.53 -10.74 -32.30
C ILE A 94 18.51 -10.63 -33.83
N ARG A 95 17.93 -9.55 -34.38
CA ARG A 95 17.91 -9.32 -35.84
C ARG A 95 19.31 -9.22 -36.46
N ARG A 96 20.27 -8.61 -35.77
CA ARG A 96 21.67 -8.56 -36.23
C ARG A 96 22.31 -9.94 -36.27
N VAL A 97 22.06 -10.76 -35.24
CA VAL A 97 22.54 -12.15 -35.21
C VAL A 97 21.92 -12.95 -36.35
N GLU A 98 20.61 -12.85 -36.57
CA GLU A 98 19.92 -13.51 -37.69
C GLU A 98 20.48 -13.10 -39.06
N SER A 99 20.76 -11.81 -39.24
CA SER A 99 21.36 -11.29 -40.47
C SER A 99 22.77 -11.85 -40.71
N HIS A 100 23.60 -11.92 -39.66
CA HIS A 100 24.93 -12.52 -39.76
C HIS A 100 24.87 -14.03 -40.08
N ILE A 101 23.96 -14.76 -39.44
CA ILE A 101 23.75 -16.19 -39.71
C ILE A 101 23.35 -16.39 -41.18
N SER A 102 22.40 -15.60 -41.68
CA SER A 102 21.97 -15.62 -43.08
C SER A 102 23.11 -15.31 -44.05
N ALA A 103 23.97 -14.35 -43.72
CA ALA A 103 25.14 -13.99 -44.52
C ALA A 103 26.19 -15.12 -44.57
N ILE A 104 26.38 -15.84 -43.46
CA ILE A 104 27.25 -17.02 -43.41
C ILE A 104 26.67 -18.14 -44.28
N GLY A 105 25.37 -18.41 -44.19
CA GLY A 105 24.68 -19.39 -45.04
C GLY A 105 24.80 -19.05 -46.54
N ALA A 106 24.62 -17.78 -46.91
CA ALA A 106 24.77 -17.32 -48.28
C ALA A 106 26.21 -17.46 -48.83
N ARG A 107 27.21 -17.31 -47.96
CA ARG A 107 28.63 -17.34 -48.37
C ARG A 107 29.22 -18.74 -48.36
N TRP A 108 28.90 -19.55 -47.35
CA TRP A 108 29.57 -20.83 -47.07
C TRP A 108 28.64 -22.05 -47.19
N GLY A 109 27.36 -21.83 -47.52
CA GLY A 109 26.38 -22.88 -47.75
C GLY A 109 25.66 -23.33 -46.48
N VAL A 110 24.56 -24.05 -46.67
CA VAL A 110 23.58 -24.43 -45.62
C VAL A 110 24.22 -25.24 -44.50
N MET A 111 25.21 -26.08 -44.79
CA MET A 111 25.88 -26.91 -43.76
C MET A 111 26.70 -26.07 -42.75
N ALA A 112 27.30 -24.96 -43.18
CA ALA A 112 28.04 -24.08 -42.30
C ALA A 112 27.09 -23.29 -41.37
N GLU A 113 25.94 -22.89 -41.90
CA GLU A 113 24.87 -22.25 -41.13
C GLU A 113 24.27 -23.19 -40.07
N GLU A 114 23.94 -24.43 -40.46
CA GLU A 114 23.40 -25.45 -39.55
C GLU A 114 24.37 -25.75 -38.39
N ALA A 115 25.66 -25.88 -38.67
CA ALA A 115 26.67 -26.11 -37.63
C ALA A 115 26.76 -24.94 -36.64
N PHE A 116 26.66 -23.69 -37.13
CA PHE A 116 26.68 -22.51 -36.27
C PHE A 116 25.41 -22.39 -35.41
N ARG A 117 24.22 -22.63 -35.99
CA ARG A 117 22.94 -22.63 -35.28
C ARG A 117 22.89 -23.71 -34.20
N ALA A 118 23.38 -24.92 -34.49
CA ALA A 118 23.49 -26.00 -33.52
C ALA A 118 24.42 -25.64 -32.36
N GLY A 119 25.57 -25.01 -32.64
CA GLY A 119 26.47 -24.50 -31.60
C GLY A 119 25.82 -23.42 -30.74
N LEU A 120 25.07 -22.49 -31.34
CA LEU A 120 24.35 -21.44 -30.60
C LEU A 120 23.24 -22.03 -29.72
N ALA A 121 22.49 -23.02 -30.23
CA ALA A 121 21.47 -23.74 -29.49
C ALA A 121 22.05 -24.47 -28.26
N SER A 122 23.20 -25.12 -28.41
CA SER A 122 23.91 -25.74 -27.28
C SER A 122 24.32 -24.72 -26.22
N ILE A 123 24.83 -23.55 -26.63
CA ILE A 123 25.20 -22.49 -25.68
C ILE A 123 23.95 -21.96 -24.92
N LEU A 124 22.82 -21.79 -25.61
CA LEU A 124 21.58 -21.32 -25.00
C LEU A 124 20.98 -22.35 -24.03
N ASP A 125 21.08 -23.65 -24.34
CA ASP A 125 20.67 -24.72 -23.43
C ASP A 125 21.60 -24.79 -22.21
N ASP A 126 22.92 -24.90 -22.44
CA ASP A 126 23.92 -25.16 -21.41
C ASP A 126 24.14 -23.98 -20.45
N ARG A 127 24.09 -22.74 -20.95
CA ARG A 127 24.45 -21.53 -20.17
C ARG A 127 23.25 -20.71 -19.73
N VAL A 128 22.16 -20.75 -20.50
CA VAL A 128 20.97 -19.91 -20.26
C VAL A 128 19.79 -20.77 -19.79
N GLY A 129 19.83 -22.10 -19.97
CA GLY A 129 18.74 -23.01 -19.60
C GLY A 129 17.53 -22.90 -20.52
N MET A 130 17.71 -22.35 -21.72
CA MET A 130 16.65 -22.21 -22.72
C MET A 130 16.75 -23.33 -23.75
N LYS A 131 15.72 -24.15 -23.85
CA LYS A 131 15.62 -25.15 -24.93
C LYS A 131 15.23 -24.49 -26.25
N VAL A 132 16.04 -24.73 -27.27
CA VAL A 132 15.74 -24.35 -28.65
C VAL A 132 15.13 -25.55 -29.36
N GLU A 133 13.89 -25.41 -29.84
CA GLU A 133 13.20 -26.45 -30.61
C GLU A 133 13.01 -26.00 -32.06
N ARG A 134 13.19 -26.93 -33.00
CA ARG A 134 12.92 -26.69 -34.42
C ARG A 134 11.42 -26.66 -34.65
N PHE A 135 10.90 -25.53 -35.13
CA PHE A 135 9.49 -25.41 -35.50
C PHE A 135 9.33 -25.23 -37.01
N TRP A 136 8.26 -25.81 -37.55
CA TRP A 136 7.83 -25.59 -38.93
C TRP A 136 6.36 -25.19 -38.93
N GLN A 137 6.06 -24.06 -39.55
CA GLN A 137 4.69 -23.58 -39.75
C GLN A 137 4.49 -23.19 -41.21
N VAL A 138 3.32 -23.50 -41.76
CA VAL A 138 2.98 -23.04 -43.11
C VAL A 138 2.38 -21.64 -42.98
N ASP A 139 3.03 -20.65 -43.58
CA ASP A 139 2.45 -19.32 -43.73
C ASP A 139 1.55 -19.36 -44.95
N THR A 140 0.25 -19.56 -44.69
CA THR A 140 -0.78 -19.60 -45.72
C THR A 140 -1.11 -18.20 -46.27
N GLU A 141 -0.74 -17.14 -45.56
CA GLU A 141 -1.06 -15.75 -45.94
C GLU A 141 0.07 -15.09 -46.75
N GLY A 142 1.25 -15.70 -46.80
CA GLY A 142 2.41 -15.18 -47.51
C GLY A 142 2.97 -13.90 -46.89
N LYS A 143 2.78 -13.69 -45.58
CA LYS A 143 3.33 -12.55 -44.83
C LYS A 143 4.85 -12.50 -44.83
N VAL A 144 5.52 -13.65 -44.89
CA VAL A 144 6.99 -13.71 -44.78
C VAL A 144 7.69 -13.64 -46.14
N PHE A 145 7.21 -14.40 -47.13
CA PHE A 145 7.84 -14.49 -48.46
C PHE A 145 7.01 -13.89 -49.60
N GLY A 146 5.89 -13.22 -49.31
CA GLY A 146 4.97 -12.65 -50.30
C GLY A 146 4.13 -13.68 -51.05
N ARG A 147 4.23 -14.96 -50.69
CA ARG A 147 3.43 -16.09 -51.22
C ARG A 147 3.27 -17.15 -50.13
N PRO A 148 2.22 -17.99 -50.19
CA PRO A 148 2.08 -19.10 -49.27
C PRO A 148 3.30 -20.03 -49.35
N ASP A 149 4.02 -20.18 -48.25
CA ASP A 149 5.24 -20.99 -48.20
C ASP A 149 5.49 -21.54 -46.79
N LYS A 150 6.38 -22.53 -46.68
CA LYS A 150 6.81 -23.06 -45.38
C LYS A 150 7.72 -22.03 -44.70
N VAL A 151 7.39 -21.68 -43.47
CA VAL A 151 8.21 -20.82 -42.61
C VAL A 151 8.66 -21.61 -41.41
N GLY A 152 9.96 -21.70 -41.23
CA GLY A 152 10.57 -22.31 -40.07
C GLY A 152 12.04 -21.95 -40.06
N GLY A 153 12.53 -21.62 -38.88
CA GLY A 153 13.96 -21.44 -38.63
C GLY A 153 14.58 -22.78 -38.25
N GLY A 154 15.64 -23.17 -38.95
CA GLY A 154 16.62 -24.13 -38.42
C GLY A 154 17.41 -23.53 -37.27
#